data_AF-A0A3D0HP26-F1
#
_entry.id   AF-A0A3D0HP26-F1
#
_cell.length_a   1.000
_cell.length_b   1.000
_cell.length_c   1.000
_cell.angle_alpha   90.00
_cell.angle_beta   90.00
_cell.angle_gamma   90.00
#
_symmetry.space_group_name_H-M   'P 1'
#
loop_
_entity.id
_entity.type
_entity.pdbx_description
1 polymer ?
#
loop_
_entity_poly.entity_id
_entity_poly.type
_entity_poly.pdbx_seq_one_letter_code
_entity_poly.pdbx_strand_id
1 'polypeptide(L)'
;MRTKNQNIIGAILVVLVMCLVPLVVSAYQYETGLSQYAWFSKSTSGYDFFLFWKGQLLMLLCALMAFYVAAKCLLVKDGIPDSKLEKKYIIPLGLYFVMAFESTIFSEHTDAAVRGGYEQWEGMLILGAYIVVLFLAYWIVRGRLEIRIVAYGLLAGVFVMSLIGGMQAFGHDFFRTGAGKVLMNLMLEQKLNFSFNFEVGRVYATLYNPNYVGSYVALVLPVILSLISKNRKPGAVFVSLVSAITSVLLVVMLFGSQSLTGCIGVAASLVLFLILMIPNMKKKPLPFVIGGVLCVALCAVLVYQYRPLFEYGINKIFHPAANNQVIRSMEGKDGTLIITMDNGDILNLKVNIAEGEYRYEATDAAGKTYNLYED
;
A
#
# COMPACT_ATOMS: atom_id res chain seq x y z
N MET A 1 -32.97 -28.96 8.92
CA MET A 1 -31.73 -28.17 8.92
C MET A 1 -32.07 -26.77 9.41
N ARG A 2 -31.66 -26.37 10.63
CA ARG A 2 -31.81 -24.99 11.10
C ARG A 2 -31.10 -24.08 10.09
N THR A 3 -31.82 -23.14 9.48
CA THR A 3 -31.25 -22.04 8.71
C THR A 3 -30.28 -21.30 9.61
N LYS A 4 -28.98 -21.59 9.44
CA LYS A 4 -27.90 -20.93 10.16
C LYS A 4 -28.03 -19.44 9.82
N ASN A 5 -28.19 -18.60 10.84
CA ASN A 5 -28.43 -17.16 10.69
C ASN A 5 -27.36 -16.55 9.75
N GLN A 6 -27.72 -16.24 8.50
CA GLN A 6 -26.78 -15.84 7.46
C GLN A 6 -26.42 -14.36 7.63
N ASN A 7 -25.14 -14.04 7.69
CA ASN A 7 -24.65 -12.67 7.90
C ASN A 7 -24.40 -11.96 6.57
N ILE A 8 -25.40 -11.93 5.69
CA ILE A 8 -25.25 -11.35 4.34
C ILE A 8 -24.88 -9.87 4.42
N ILE A 9 -25.59 -9.10 5.25
CA ILE A 9 -25.33 -7.66 5.45
C ILE A 9 -23.90 -7.44 5.96
N GLY A 10 -23.48 -8.18 6.98
CA GLY A 10 -22.10 -8.09 7.48
C GLY A 10 -21.06 -8.45 6.43
N ALA A 11 -21.29 -9.50 5.63
CA ALA A 11 -20.38 -9.88 4.55
C ALA A 11 -20.27 -8.78 3.48
N ILE A 12 -21.37 -8.10 3.17
CA ILE A 12 -21.37 -6.93 2.27
C ILE A 12 -20.52 -5.80 2.87
N LEU A 13 -20.65 -5.50 4.17
CA LEU A 13 -19.82 -4.48 4.83
C LEU A 13 -18.32 -4.81 4.72
N VAL A 14 -17.94 -6.08 4.90
CA VAL A 14 -16.55 -6.53 4.70
C VAL A 14 -16.10 -6.31 3.26
N VAL A 15 -16.96 -6.63 2.27
CA VAL A 15 -16.65 -6.37 0.85
C VAL A 15 -16.45 -4.88 0.59
N LEU A 16 -17.28 -4.00 1.16
CA LEU A 16 -17.10 -2.55 1.02
C LEU A 16 -15.76 -2.10 1.58
N VAL A 17 -15.33 -2.60 2.75
CA VAL A 17 -14.00 -2.26 3.29
C VAL A 17 -12.88 -2.71 2.35
N MET A 18 -12.92 -3.95 1.86
CA MET A 18 -11.83 -4.48 1.03
C MET A 18 -11.80 -3.91 -0.40
N CYS A 19 -12.95 -3.49 -0.93
CA CYS A 19 -13.09 -3.15 -2.35
C CYS A 19 -13.35 -1.68 -2.58
N LEU A 20 -14.26 -1.07 -1.82
CA LEU A 20 -14.62 0.33 -2.02
C LEU A 20 -13.56 1.26 -1.44
N VAL A 21 -13.06 0.98 -0.23
CA VAL A 21 -12.05 1.83 0.42
C VAL A 21 -10.83 2.04 -0.47
N PRO A 22 -10.17 1.00 -1.04
CA PRO A 22 -9.00 1.23 -1.88
C PRO A 22 -9.28 2.04 -3.15
N LEU A 23 -10.53 2.09 -3.63
CA LEU A 23 -10.91 2.80 -4.85
C LEU A 23 -11.20 4.30 -4.63
N VAL A 24 -11.39 4.74 -3.38
CA VAL A 24 -11.70 6.15 -3.09
C VAL A 24 -10.52 7.05 -3.43
N VAL A 25 -10.77 8.06 -4.26
CA VAL A 25 -9.82 9.11 -4.62
C VAL A 25 -10.56 10.45 -4.67
N SER A 26 -10.10 11.41 -3.90
CA SER A 26 -10.52 12.81 -3.98
C SER A 26 -9.53 13.69 -3.22
N ALA A 27 -9.41 14.94 -3.62
CA ALA A 27 -8.54 15.91 -2.98
C ALA A 27 -9.09 16.30 -1.61
N TYR A 28 -8.17 16.45 -0.67
CA TYR A 28 -8.38 17.01 0.65
C TYR A 28 -7.29 18.03 0.91
N GLN A 29 -7.68 19.26 1.19
CA GLN A 29 -6.76 20.33 1.59
C GLN A 29 -6.57 20.29 3.10
N TYR A 30 -5.33 20.38 3.55
CA TYR A 30 -4.98 20.37 4.96
C TYR A 30 -3.81 21.30 5.25
N GLU A 31 -3.66 21.69 6.52
CA GLU A 31 -2.47 22.40 6.99
C GLU A 31 -1.36 21.40 7.30
N THR A 32 -0.17 21.62 6.73
CA THR A 32 0.94 20.66 6.86
C THR A 32 1.54 20.66 8.26
N GLY A 33 1.51 21.80 8.97
CA GLY A 33 2.17 21.97 10.27
C GLY A 33 3.70 21.95 10.21
N LEU A 34 4.29 21.87 9.01
CA LEU A 34 5.72 21.71 8.79
C LEU A 34 6.43 22.99 8.36
N SER A 35 5.70 24.08 8.07
CA SER A 35 6.27 25.35 7.59
C SER A 35 7.22 26.03 8.59
N GLN A 36 7.18 25.62 9.86
CA GLN A 36 8.10 26.05 10.91
C GLN A 36 9.51 25.46 10.75
N TYR A 37 9.66 24.35 10.03
CA TYR A 37 10.93 23.68 9.85
C TYR A 37 11.67 24.22 8.61
N ALA A 38 12.95 24.55 8.78
CA ALA A 38 13.76 25.14 7.72
C ALA A 38 13.96 24.21 6.50
N TRP A 39 13.78 22.90 6.67
CA TRP A 39 13.90 21.89 5.61
C TRP A 39 12.61 21.67 4.82
N PHE A 40 11.50 22.31 5.21
CA PHE A 40 10.21 22.13 4.55
C PHE A 40 9.74 23.41 3.84
N SER A 41 8.79 23.26 2.92
CA SER A 41 8.18 24.40 2.24
C SER A 41 7.54 25.38 3.23
N LYS A 42 7.69 26.69 2.96
CA LYS A 42 6.97 27.73 3.70
C LYS A 42 5.45 27.71 3.44
N SER A 43 4.98 26.91 2.47
CA SER A 43 3.55 26.69 2.26
C SER A 43 2.93 26.02 3.48
N THR A 44 1.90 26.66 4.04
CA THR A 44 1.14 26.14 5.18
C THR A 44 0.13 25.09 4.75
N SER A 45 -0.33 25.10 3.49
CA SER A 45 -1.32 24.15 2.97
C SER A 45 -0.70 23.09 2.07
N GLY A 46 -1.20 21.86 2.20
CA GLY A 46 -0.94 20.73 1.32
C GLY A 46 -2.23 20.07 0.83
N TYR A 47 -2.09 19.16 -0.12
CA TYR A 47 -3.21 18.38 -0.67
C TYR A 47 -2.91 16.89 -0.62
N ASP A 48 -3.87 16.10 -0.17
CA ASP A 48 -3.85 14.64 -0.28
C ASP A 48 -5.00 14.21 -1.19
N PHE A 49 -4.71 13.32 -2.14
CA PHE A 49 -5.73 12.82 -3.08
C PHE A 49 -6.19 11.39 -2.75
N PHE A 50 -5.43 10.68 -1.92
CA PHE A 50 -5.49 9.24 -1.87
C PHE A 50 -5.72 8.67 -0.48
N LEU A 51 -5.13 9.18 0.58
CA LEU A 51 -5.14 8.48 1.87
C LEU A 51 -6.25 8.99 2.80
N PHE A 52 -6.50 10.30 2.85
CA PHE A 52 -7.41 10.91 3.82
C PHE A 52 -8.83 10.35 3.69
N TRP A 53 -9.45 10.48 2.51
CA TRP A 53 -10.83 10.03 2.30
C TRP A 53 -10.98 8.50 2.39
N LYS A 54 -9.93 7.73 2.09
CA LYS A 54 -9.90 6.29 2.36
C LYS A 54 -9.98 6.01 3.85
N GLY A 55 -9.17 6.72 4.65
CA GLY A 55 -9.20 6.62 6.11
C GLY A 55 -10.57 6.98 6.69
N GLN A 56 -11.19 8.07 6.22
CA GLN A 56 -12.54 8.46 6.67
C GLN A 56 -13.60 7.40 6.36
N LEU A 57 -13.59 6.85 5.13
CA LEU A 57 -14.53 5.80 4.76
C LEU A 57 -14.29 4.50 5.55
N LEU A 58 -13.02 4.14 5.80
CA LEU A 58 -12.67 3.00 6.63
C LEU A 58 -13.23 3.16 8.05
N MET A 59 -13.04 4.32 8.69
CA MET A 59 -13.56 4.58 10.03
C MET A 59 -15.09 4.50 10.06
N LEU A 60 -15.76 5.07 9.07
CA LEU A 60 -17.22 4.97 8.93
C LEU A 60 -17.67 3.52 8.80
N LEU A 61 -17.08 2.74 7.90
CA LEU A 61 -17.43 1.33 7.70
C LEU A 61 -17.10 0.47 8.93
N CYS A 62 -16.01 0.77 9.63
CA CYS A 62 -15.65 0.14 10.89
C CYS A 62 -16.73 0.39 11.96
N ALA A 63 -17.18 1.64 12.10
CA ALA A 63 -18.27 2.00 13.01
C ALA A 63 -19.59 1.29 12.64
N LEU A 64 -19.94 1.24 11.35
CA LEU A 64 -21.13 0.53 10.87
C LEU A 64 -21.05 -0.98 11.11
N MET A 65 -19.88 -1.60 10.94
CA MET A 65 -19.66 -3.01 11.26
C MET A 65 -19.80 -3.27 12.77
N ALA A 66 -19.23 -2.40 13.61
CA ALA A 66 -19.33 -2.50 15.06
C ALA A 66 -20.79 -2.37 15.51
N PHE A 67 -21.52 -1.39 14.97
CA PHE A 67 -22.94 -1.20 15.21
C PHE A 67 -23.77 -2.41 14.77
N TYR A 68 -23.52 -2.95 13.58
CA TYR A 68 -24.19 -4.14 13.07
C TYR A 68 -24.02 -5.35 14.02
N VAL A 69 -22.78 -5.59 14.47
CA VAL A 69 -22.47 -6.68 15.40
C VAL A 69 -23.12 -6.45 16.77
N ALA A 70 -23.06 -5.23 17.31
CA ALA A 70 -23.69 -4.87 18.58
C ALA A 70 -25.22 -5.05 18.52
N ALA A 71 -25.87 -4.53 17.48
CA ALA A 71 -27.29 -4.68 17.24
C ALA A 71 -27.68 -6.17 17.16
N LYS A 72 -26.87 -6.99 16.49
CA LYS A 72 -27.12 -8.43 16.40
C LYS A 72 -27.02 -9.12 17.77
N CYS A 73 -26.02 -8.77 18.58
CA CYS A 73 -25.86 -9.33 19.93
C CYS A 73 -27.04 -8.96 20.84
N LEU A 74 -27.49 -7.69 20.78
CA LEU A 74 -28.55 -7.17 21.64
C LEU A 74 -29.96 -7.60 21.21
N LEU A 75 -30.27 -7.51 19.92
CA LEU A 75 -31.64 -7.69 19.40
C LEU A 75 -31.97 -9.15 19.08
N VAL A 76 -31.01 -9.90 18.54
CA VAL A 76 -31.23 -11.29 18.11
C VAL A 76 -30.90 -12.29 19.23
N LYS A 77 -30.28 -11.84 20.33
CA LYS A 77 -29.78 -12.67 21.43
C LYS A 77 -28.93 -13.86 20.93
N ASP A 78 -28.25 -13.70 19.80
CA ASP A 78 -27.37 -14.73 19.22
C ASP A 78 -26.13 -15.01 20.10
N GLY A 79 -26.00 -14.34 21.25
CA GLY A 79 -24.83 -14.37 22.11
C GLY A 79 -23.61 -13.78 21.41
N ILE A 80 -22.53 -13.58 22.16
CA ILE A 80 -21.22 -13.39 21.54
C ILE A 80 -20.81 -14.76 21.00
N PRO A 81 -20.70 -14.93 19.68
CA PRO A 81 -20.56 -16.26 19.11
C PRO A 81 -19.16 -16.81 19.45
N ASP A 82 -19.10 -17.91 20.21
CA ASP A 82 -17.90 -18.54 20.79
C ASP A 82 -16.72 -18.48 19.81
N SER A 83 -15.94 -17.41 19.92
CA SER A 83 -14.88 -17.13 18.98
C SER A 83 -13.62 -17.69 19.57
N LYS A 84 -13.36 -18.95 19.24
CA LYS A 84 -12.03 -19.54 19.39
C LYS A 84 -11.07 -18.92 18.37
N LEU A 85 -10.99 -17.59 18.34
CA LEU A 85 -9.90 -16.90 17.67
C LEU A 85 -8.65 -17.35 18.41
N GLU A 86 -7.84 -18.14 17.71
CA GLU A 86 -6.72 -18.80 18.36
C GLU A 86 -5.77 -17.73 18.91
N LYS A 87 -5.32 -17.93 20.16
CA LYS A 87 -4.43 -16.98 20.86
C LYS A 87 -3.22 -16.58 20.01
N LYS A 88 -2.74 -17.48 19.15
CA LYS A 88 -1.62 -17.25 18.21
C LYS A 88 -1.86 -16.10 17.21
N TYR A 89 -3.12 -15.73 16.94
CA TYR A 89 -3.45 -14.59 16.08
C TYR A 89 -3.81 -13.34 16.89
N ILE A 90 -4.49 -13.50 18.03
CA ILE A 90 -4.88 -12.36 18.89
C ILE A 90 -3.65 -11.70 19.51
N ILE A 91 -2.70 -12.50 20.03
CA ILE A 91 -1.58 -11.96 20.83
C ILE A 91 -0.71 -11.00 19.99
N PRO A 92 -0.24 -11.36 18.77
CA PRO A 92 0.54 -10.43 17.95
C PRO A 92 -0.24 -9.18 17.57
N LEU A 93 -1.54 -9.32 17.27
CA LEU A 93 -2.40 -8.21 16.89
C LEU A 93 -2.65 -7.24 18.05
N GLY A 94 -2.91 -7.78 19.24
CA GLY A 94 -3.05 -7.00 20.47
C GLY A 94 -1.75 -6.29 20.85
N LEU A 95 -0.61 -6.99 20.74
CA LEU A 95 0.70 -6.39 20.98
C LEU A 95 0.98 -5.23 20.02
N TYR A 96 0.69 -5.42 18.73
CA TYR A 96 0.80 -4.37 17.74
C TYR A 96 -0.06 -3.14 18.09
N PHE A 97 -1.31 -3.35 18.52
CA PHE A 97 -2.17 -2.26 18.97
C PHE A 97 -1.60 -1.52 20.17
N VAL A 98 -1.14 -2.25 21.20
CA VAL A 98 -0.57 -1.65 22.41
C VAL A 98 0.68 -0.83 22.06
N MET A 99 1.56 -1.36 21.21
CA MET A 99 2.75 -0.63 20.77
C MET A 99 2.39 0.64 19.98
N ALA A 100 1.41 0.57 19.07
CA ALA A 100 0.93 1.76 18.35
C ALA A 100 0.31 2.79 19.30
N PHE A 101 -0.40 2.31 20.32
CA PHE A 101 -1.03 3.15 21.34
C PHE A 101 -0.01 3.86 22.23
N GLU A 102 0.96 3.12 22.76
CA GLU A 102 2.07 3.67 23.53
C GLU A 102 2.88 4.67 22.69
N SER A 103 3.21 4.33 21.45
CA SER A 103 3.91 5.23 20.52
C SER A 103 3.16 6.54 20.30
N THR A 104 1.83 6.55 20.40
CA THR A 104 1.02 7.75 20.23
C THR A 104 0.99 8.59 21.51
N ILE A 105 0.84 7.95 22.68
CA ILE A 105 0.86 8.65 23.98
C ILE A 105 2.21 9.33 24.22
N PHE A 106 3.31 8.66 23.87
CA PHE A 106 4.67 9.18 24.09
C PHE A 106 5.17 10.09 22.95
N SER A 107 4.34 10.38 21.94
CA SER A 107 4.74 11.23 20.82
C SER A 107 4.65 12.72 21.17
N GLU A 108 5.71 13.47 20.87
CA GLU A 108 5.73 14.94 20.92
C GLU A 108 4.74 15.57 19.92
N HIS A 109 4.41 14.85 18.84
CA HIS A 109 3.46 15.25 17.81
C HIS A 109 2.18 14.42 17.91
N THR A 110 1.51 14.49 19.06
CA THR A 110 0.35 13.63 19.39
C THR A 110 -0.78 13.75 18.36
N ASP A 111 -1.10 14.95 17.87
CA ASP A 111 -2.19 15.13 16.90
C ASP A 111 -1.93 14.36 15.59
N ALA A 112 -0.72 14.49 15.03
CA ALA A 112 -0.28 13.76 13.85
C ALA A 112 -0.20 12.24 14.13
N ALA A 113 0.25 11.82 15.31
CA ALA A 113 0.29 10.40 15.68
C ALA A 113 -1.12 9.78 15.78
N VAL A 114 -2.12 10.53 16.27
CA VAL A 114 -3.50 10.07 16.39
C VAL A 114 -4.19 10.00 15.02
N ARG A 115 -4.08 11.07 14.22
CA ARG A 115 -4.89 11.26 12.99
C ARG A 115 -4.16 10.88 11.70
N GLY A 116 -2.84 10.83 11.74
CA GLY A 116 -1.99 10.90 10.54
C GLY A 116 -1.76 12.36 10.12
N GLY A 117 -0.84 12.55 9.18
CA GLY A 117 -0.44 13.89 8.73
C GLY A 117 0.20 13.85 7.34
N TYR A 118 1.15 14.77 7.11
CA TYR A 118 1.83 14.97 5.83
C TYR A 118 2.22 13.63 5.17
N GLU A 119 1.71 13.41 3.95
CA GLU A 119 1.90 12.21 3.12
C GLU A 119 1.47 10.86 3.73
N GLN A 120 1.06 10.82 5.00
CA GLN A 120 0.75 9.59 5.72
C GLN A 120 -0.44 9.77 6.67
N TRP A 121 -1.64 9.52 6.16
CA TRP A 121 -2.91 9.61 6.91
C TRP A 121 -3.28 8.35 7.69
N GLU A 122 -2.28 7.55 8.11
CA GLU A 122 -2.47 6.28 8.81
C GLU A 122 -2.05 6.37 10.29
N GLY A 123 -2.63 7.33 11.01
CA GLY A 123 -2.42 7.46 12.45
C GLY A 123 -3.08 6.33 13.27
N MET A 124 -2.95 6.41 14.59
CA MET A 124 -3.47 5.41 15.54
C MET A 124 -4.94 5.04 15.33
N LEU A 125 -5.79 6.00 14.96
CA LEU A 125 -7.21 5.73 14.71
C LEU A 125 -7.43 4.76 13.53
N ILE A 126 -6.65 4.95 12.45
CA ILE A 126 -6.71 4.08 11.27
C ILE A 126 -6.13 2.71 11.58
N LEU A 127 -5.00 2.65 12.29
CA LEU A 127 -4.40 1.38 12.73
C LEU A 127 -5.36 0.60 13.64
N GLY A 128 -6.03 1.28 14.58
CA GLY A 128 -7.08 0.69 15.41
C GLY A 128 -8.27 0.18 14.58
N ALA A 129 -8.71 0.95 13.58
CA ALA A 129 -9.78 0.55 12.69
C ALA A 129 -9.44 -0.74 11.92
N TYR A 130 -8.21 -0.90 11.41
CA TYR A 130 -7.77 -2.13 10.75
C TYR A 130 -7.92 -3.36 11.67
N ILE A 131 -7.52 -3.23 12.94
CA ILE A 131 -7.58 -4.30 13.93
C ILE A 131 -9.03 -4.66 14.26
N VAL A 132 -9.88 -3.65 14.48
CA VAL A 132 -11.31 -3.85 14.76
C VAL A 132 -12.01 -4.49 13.57
N VAL A 133 -11.78 -4.00 12.35
CA VAL A 133 -12.33 -4.58 11.13
C VAL A 133 -11.94 -6.05 10.99
N LEU A 134 -10.66 -6.40 11.20
CA LEU A 134 -10.19 -7.78 11.12
C LEU A 134 -10.95 -8.69 12.10
N PHE A 135 -11.10 -8.23 13.35
CA PHE A 135 -11.81 -8.97 14.39
C PHE A 135 -13.30 -9.16 14.05
N LEU A 136 -13.97 -8.08 13.64
CA LEU A 136 -15.39 -8.10 13.26
C LEU A 136 -15.62 -8.95 12.00
N ALA A 137 -14.73 -8.89 11.01
CA ALA A 137 -14.80 -9.70 9.80
C ALA A 137 -14.73 -11.21 10.13
N TYR A 138 -13.83 -11.61 11.04
CA TYR A 138 -13.76 -13.00 11.50
C TYR A 138 -15.07 -13.45 12.19
N TRP A 139 -15.70 -12.57 12.97
CA TRP A 139 -17.00 -12.89 13.58
C TRP A 139 -18.13 -12.99 12.57
N ILE A 140 -18.16 -12.11 11.58
CA ILE A 140 -19.21 -12.01 10.57
C ILE A 140 -19.11 -13.18 9.57
N VAL A 141 -17.92 -13.48 9.06
CA VAL A 141 -17.69 -14.36 7.91
C VAL A 141 -17.42 -15.79 8.37
N ARG A 142 -18.48 -16.53 8.70
CA ARG A 142 -18.37 -17.91 9.24
C ARG A 142 -18.96 -19.00 8.33
N GLY A 143 -19.92 -18.66 7.48
CA GLY A 143 -20.63 -19.62 6.65
C GLY A 143 -20.13 -19.64 5.21
N ARG A 144 -20.55 -20.69 4.48
CA ARG A 144 -20.18 -20.89 3.08
C ARG A 144 -20.71 -19.78 2.16
N LEU A 145 -21.85 -19.18 2.51
CA LEU A 145 -22.43 -18.09 1.72
C LEU A 145 -21.63 -16.80 1.93
N GLU A 146 -21.34 -16.43 3.17
CA GLU A 146 -20.57 -15.24 3.53
C GLU A 146 -19.18 -15.29 2.92
N ILE A 147 -18.48 -16.43 3.04
CA ILE A 147 -17.16 -16.65 2.41
C ILE A 147 -17.25 -16.44 0.90
N ARG A 148 -18.32 -16.94 0.26
CA ARG A 148 -18.50 -16.78 -1.19
C ARG A 148 -18.77 -15.32 -1.58
N ILE A 149 -19.60 -14.60 -0.82
CA ILE A 149 -19.87 -13.17 -1.03
C ILE A 149 -18.57 -12.38 -0.93
N VAL A 150 -17.79 -12.62 0.12
CA VAL A 150 -16.51 -11.94 0.36
C VAL A 150 -15.50 -12.26 -0.74
N ALA A 151 -15.37 -13.52 -1.15
CA ALA A 151 -14.45 -13.92 -2.20
C ALA A 151 -14.80 -13.33 -3.58
N TYR A 152 -16.08 -13.35 -3.96
CA TYR A 152 -16.52 -12.81 -5.25
C TYR A 152 -16.54 -11.27 -5.25
N GLY A 153 -16.88 -10.67 -4.11
CA GLY A 153 -16.75 -9.22 -3.91
C GLY A 153 -15.30 -8.77 -4.04
N LEU A 154 -14.37 -9.47 -3.39
CA LEU A 154 -12.93 -9.22 -3.52
C LEU A 154 -12.47 -9.34 -4.98
N LEU A 155 -12.87 -10.41 -5.68
CA LEU A 155 -12.55 -10.56 -7.10
C LEU A 155 -13.04 -9.37 -7.93
N ALA A 156 -14.26 -8.88 -7.70
CA ALA A 156 -14.79 -7.71 -8.39
C ALA A 156 -13.98 -6.43 -8.08
N GLY A 157 -13.68 -6.17 -6.80
CA GLY A 157 -12.89 -5.01 -6.39
C GLY A 157 -11.47 -5.03 -6.96
N VAL A 158 -10.81 -6.19 -6.86
CA VAL A 158 -9.46 -6.39 -7.40
C VAL A 158 -9.46 -6.30 -8.93
N PHE A 159 -10.49 -6.79 -9.61
CA PHE A 159 -10.63 -6.64 -11.05
C PHE A 159 -10.68 -5.15 -11.44
N VAL A 160 -11.52 -4.33 -10.79
CA VAL A 160 -11.60 -2.89 -11.05
C VAL A 160 -10.25 -2.20 -10.78
N MET A 161 -9.63 -2.48 -9.63
CA MET A 161 -8.30 -1.96 -9.29
C MET A 161 -7.23 -2.32 -10.34
N SER A 162 -7.20 -3.59 -10.75
CA SER A 162 -6.26 -4.10 -11.75
C SER A 162 -6.54 -3.56 -13.15
N LEU A 163 -7.80 -3.23 -13.47
CA LEU A 163 -8.16 -2.59 -14.73
C LEU A 163 -7.65 -1.15 -14.77
N ILE A 164 -7.85 -0.38 -13.69
CA ILE A 164 -7.31 0.98 -13.56
C ILE A 164 -5.78 0.95 -13.69
N GLY A 165 -5.11 0.09 -12.91
CA GLY A 165 -3.66 -0.03 -12.93
C GLY A 165 -3.11 -0.59 -14.24
N GLY A 166 -3.80 -1.55 -14.85
CA GLY A 166 -3.43 -2.11 -16.15
C GLY A 166 -3.54 -1.07 -17.27
N MET A 167 -4.61 -0.27 -17.29
CA MET A 167 -4.74 0.83 -18.25
C MET A 167 -3.64 1.90 -18.08
N GLN A 168 -3.28 2.23 -16.84
CA GLN A 168 -2.14 3.11 -16.57
C GLN A 168 -0.83 2.57 -17.15
N ALA A 169 -0.59 1.25 -17.06
CA ALA A 169 0.60 0.62 -17.62
C ALA A 169 0.70 0.79 -19.15
N PHE A 170 -0.44 0.82 -19.84
CA PHE A 170 -0.52 1.08 -21.28
C PHE A 170 -0.56 2.57 -21.64
N GLY A 171 -0.32 3.47 -20.68
CA GLY A 171 -0.33 4.92 -20.88
C GLY A 171 -1.72 5.56 -20.87
N HIS A 172 -2.78 4.79 -20.62
CA HIS A 172 -4.16 5.27 -20.53
C HIS A 172 -4.56 5.52 -19.07
N ASP A 173 -4.09 6.62 -18.50
CA ASP A 173 -4.39 6.98 -17.10
C ASP A 173 -5.75 7.67 -16.98
N PHE A 174 -6.75 6.98 -16.41
CA PHE A 174 -8.09 7.52 -16.17
C PHE A 174 -8.06 8.84 -15.39
N PHE A 175 -7.18 8.96 -14.39
CA PHE A 175 -7.10 10.14 -13.54
C PHE A 175 -6.56 11.39 -14.25
N ARG A 176 -5.86 11.20 -15.38
CA ARG A 176 -5.41 12.31 -16.25
C ARG A 176 -6.52 12.84 -17.15
N THR A 177 -7.60 12.10 -17.34
CA THR A 177 -8.74 12.52 -18.17
C THR A 177 -9.58 13.60 -17.47
N GLY A 178 -10.44 14.30 -18.21
CA GLY A 178 -11.37 15.28 -17.63
C GLY A 178 -12.29 14.66 -16.57
N ALA A 179 -12.83 13.47 -16.82
CA ALA A 179 -13.67 12.75 -15.86
C ALA A 179 -12.90 12.34 -14.59
N GLY A 180 -11.66 11.87 -14.76
CA GLY A 180 -10.78 11.54 -13.63
C GLY A 180 -10.45 12.75 -12.76
N LYS A 181 -10.13 13.89 -13.38
CA LYS A 181 -9.89 15.16 -12.67
C LYS A 181 -11.14 15.67 -11.93
N VAL A 182 -12.33 15.46 -12.50
CA VAL A 182 -13.60 15.78 -11.80
C VAL A 182 -13.76 14.90 -10.57
N LEU A 183 -13.52 13.59 -10.67
CA LEU A 183 -13.57 12.67 -9.54
C LEU A 183 -12.55 13.05 -8.45
N MET A 184 -11.32 13.33 -8.84
CA MET A 184 -10.25 13.75 -7.93
C MET A 184 -10.52 15.10 -7.27
N ASN A 185 -11.39 15.93 -7.83
CA ASN A 185 -11.81 17.19 -7.21
C ASN A 185 -13.19 17.10 -6.52
N LEU A 186 -13.84 15.93 -6.51
CA LEU A 186 -15.25 15.79 -6.13
C LEU A 186 -15.56 16.42 -4.76
N MET A 187 -14.73 16.11 -3.76
CA MET A 187 -14.94 16.48 -2.36
C MET A 187 -14.28 17.82 -1.98
N LEU A 188 -13.68 18.52 -2.95
CA LEU A 188 -13.00 19.79 -2.71
C LEU A 188 -13.89 20.97 -3.10
N GLU A 189 -13.99 21.96 -2.23
CA GLU A 189 -14.79 23.17 -2.46
C GLU A 189 -14.22 23.99 -3.62
N GLN A 190 -12.93 24.32 -3.55
CA GLN A 190 -12.23 25.04 -4.61
C GLN A 190 -11.50 24.05 -5.53
N LYS A 191 -12.00 23.91 -6.76
CA LYS A 191 -11.46 22.93 -7.72
C LYS A 191 -10.00 23.28 -8.08
N LEU A 192 -9.12 22.30 -7.96
CA LEU A 192 -7.70 22.43 -8.27
C LEU A 192 -7.45 22.14 -9.75
N ASN A 193 -6.56 22.94 -10.33
CA ASN A 193 -5.87 22.59 -11.55
C ASN A 193 -4.51 21.99 -11.20
N PHE A 194 -4.38 20.67 -11.31
CA PHE A 194 -3.15 19.94 -10.98
C PHE A 194 -2.64 19.12 -12.18
N SER A 195 -1.34 18.86 -12.14
CA SER A 195 -0.61 17.95 -13.01
C SER A 195 -0.12 16.73 -12.23
N PHE A 196 0.20 15.66 -12.95
CA PHE A 196 0.73 14.44 -12.35
C PHE A 196 2.25 14.44 -12.45
N ASN A 197 2.92 14.09 -11.34
CA ASN A 197 4.37 14.01 -11.26
C ASN A 197 4.91 12.68 -11.82
N PHE A 198 4.09 11.63 -11.83
CA PHE A 198 4.49 10.35 -12.39
C PHE A 198 4.57 10.45 -13.92
N GLU A 199 5.54 9.74 -14.52
CA GLU A 199 5.62 9.57 -15.96
C GLU A 199 4.40 8.80 -16.52
N VAL A 200 4.12 8.98 -17.81
CA VAL A 200 3.08 8.19 -18.50
C VAL A 200 3.53 6.72 -18.53
N GLY A 201 2.63 5.79 -18.21
CA GLY A 201 2.96 4.36 -18.08
C GLY A 201 3.29 3.92 -16.65
N ARG A 202 3.56 4.86 -15.73
CA ARG A 202 3.80 4.55 -14.32
C ARG A 202 2.50 4.21 -13.60
N VAL A 203 2.46 3.04 -12.97
CA VAL A 203 1.26 2.54 -12.29
C VAL A 203 1.29 2.86 -10.80
N TYR A 204 0.30 3.64 -10.36
CA TYR A 204 -0.01 3.90 -8.96
C TYR A 204 -1.44 3.48 -8.60
N ALA A 205 -2.27 3.18 -9.61
CA ALA A 205 -3.72 2.96 -9.53
C ALA A 205 -4.40 4.03 -8.67
N THR A 206 -4.94 3.63 -7.52
CA THR A 206 -5.49 4.53 -6.49
C THR A 206 -4.68 4.46 -5.20
N LEU A 207 -3.51 3.82 -5.21
CA LEU A 207 -2.75 3.42 -4.03
C LEU A 207 -1.66 4.42 -3.66
N TYR A 208 -1.75 5.69 -4.07
CA TYR A 208 -0.81 6.79 -3.76
C TYR A 208 0.62 6.61 -4.33
N ASN A 209 1.25 5.47 -4.09
CA ASN A 209 2.63 5.18 -4.41
C ASN A 209 2.75 3.85 -5.19
N PRO A 210 3.59 3.77 -6.25
CA PRO A 210 3.87 2.52 -6.96
C PRO A 210 4.35 1.36 -6.06
N ASN A 211 5.00 1.64 -4.93
CA ASN A 211 5.39 0.60 -3.97
C ASN A 211 4.20 -0.05 -3.26
N TYR A 212 3.11 0.70 -3.05
CA TYR A 212 1.88 0.16 -2.48
C TYR A 212 1.15 -0.71 -3.50
N VAL A 213 1.27 -0.42 -4.80
CA VAL A 213 0.83 -1.33 -5.87
C VAL A 213 1.53 -2.68 -5.78
N GLY A 214 2.86 -2.68 -5.61
CA GLY A 214 3.64 -3.90 -5.44
C GLY A 214 3.16 -4.74 -4.25
N SER A 215 2.97 -4.11 -3.10
CA SER A 215 2.48 -4.76 -1.88
C SER A 215 1.05 -5.29 -2.03
N TYR A 216 0.18 -4.53 -2.70
CA TYR A 216 -1.19 -4.94 -3.00
C TYR A 216 -1.23 -6.20 -3.88
N VAL A 217 -0.47 -6.22 -4.99
CA VAL A 217 -0.40 -7.38 -5.89
C VAL A 217 0.12 -8.61 -5.16
N ALA A 218 1.18 -8.47 -4.35
CA ALA A 218 1.74 -9.56 -3.56
C ALA A 218 0.71 -10.23 -2.65
N LEU A 219 -0.20 -9.43 -2.06
CA LEU A 219 -1.23 -9.90 -1.15
C LEU A 219 -2.42 -10.54 -1.87
N VAL A 220 -2.92 -9.92 -2.95
CA VAL A 220 -4.17 -10.36 -3.58
C VAL A 220 -3.97 -11.42 -4.66
N LEU A 221 -2.82 -11.46 -5.35
CA LEU A 221 -2.59 -12.36 -6.48
C LEU A 221 -2.78 -13.85 -6.10
N PRO A 222 -2.20 -14.38 -5.00
CA PRO A 222 -2.43 -15.78 -4.61
C PRO A 222 -3.90 -16.08 -4.32
N VAL A 223 -4.63 -15.12 -3.73
CA VAL A 223 -6.04 -15.26 -3.41
C VAL A 223 -6.88 -15.33 -4.68
N ILE A 224 -6.64 -14.44 -5.64
CA ILE A 224 -7.34 -14.45 -6.94
C ILE A 224 -7.05 -15.73 -7.73
N LEU A 225 -5.79 -16.17 -7.77
CA LEU A 225 -5.42 -17.44 -8.42
C LEU A 225 -6.13 -18.65 -7.79
N SER A 226 -6.35 -18.62 -6.47
CA SER A 226 -7.06 -19.69 -5.75
C SER A 226 -8.53 -19.87 -6.16
N LEU A 227 -9.15 -18.85 -6.78
CA LEU A 227 -10.53 -18.89 -7.27
C LEU A 227 -10.67 -19.64 -8.59
N ILE A 228 -9.57 -19.92 -9.29
CA ILE A 228 -9.57 -20.69 -10.53
C ILE A 228 -9.93 -22.15 -10.22
N SER A 229 -11.02 -22.62 -10.82
CA SER A 229 -11.58 -23.95 -10.59
C SER A 229 -11.58 -24.80 -11.86
N LYS A 230 -11.34 -26.10 -11.72
CA LYS A 230 -11.53 -27.10 -12.80
C LYS A 230 -12.98 -27.50 -13.01
N ASN A 231 -13.88 -26.99 -12.18
CA ASN A 231 -15.30 -27.30 -12.26
C ASN A 231 -15.87 -26.78 -13.57
N ARG A 232 -16.54 -27.65 -14.33
CA ARG A 232 -17.12 -27.33 -15.65
C ARG A 232 -18.47 -26.62 -15.57
N LYS A 233 -19.01 -26.39 -14.37
CA LYS A 233 -20.25 -25.62 -14.20
C LYS A 233 -20.08 -24.20 -14.74
N PRO A 234 -21.04 -23.65 -15.51
CA PRO A 234 -20.90 -22.35 -16.17
C PRO A 234 -20.45 -21.22 -15.24
N GLY A 235 -21.06 -21.09 -14.06
CA GLY A 235 -20.67 -20.07 -13.08
C GLY A 235 -19.25 -20.24 -12.53
N ALA A 236 -18.77 -21.47 -12.37
CA ALA A 236 -17.40 -21.73 -11.93
C ALA A 236 -16.39 -21.42 -13.05
N VAL A 237 -16.74 -21.72 -14.31
CA VAL A 237 -15.95 -21.36 -15.48
C VAL A 237 -15.84 -19.84 -15.62
N PHE A 238 -16.95 -19.11 -15.46
CA PHE A 238 -16.97 -17.64 -15.50
C PHE A 238 -16.06 -17.03 -14.43
N VAL A 239 -16.21 -17.44 -13.16
CA VAL A 239 -15.34 -16.95 -12.07
C VAL A 239 -13.87 -17.26 -12.34
N SER A 240 -13.57 -18.46 -12.89
CA SER A 240 -12.20 -18.84 -13.23
C SER A 240 -11.62 -17.97 -14.35
N LEU A 241 -12.41 -17.66 -15.38
CA LEU A 241 -12.01 -16.79 -16.48
C LEU A 241 -11.71 -15.37 -15.98
N VAL A 242 -12.63 -14.78 -15.21
CA VAL A 242 -12.44 -13.44 -14.62
C VAL A 242 -11.22 -13.43 -13.71
N SER A 243 -11.01 -14.46 -12.89
CA SER A 243 -9.84 -14.58 -12.01
C SER A 243 -8.53 -14.68 -12.80
N ALA A 244 -8.51 -15.42 -13.91
CA ALA A 244 -7.36 -15.51 -14.79
C ALA A 244 -7.02 -14.16 -15.44
N ILE A 245 -8.02 -13.46 -16.00
CA ILE A 245 -7.85 -12.12 -16.57
C ILE A 245 -7.35 -11.13 -15.50
N THR A 246 -7.96 -11.15 -14.32
CA THR A 246 -7.56 -10.31 -13.18
C THR A 246 -6.11 -10.58 -12.79
N SER A 247 -5.69 -11.86 -12.75
CA SER A 247 -4.31 -12.22 -12.42
C SER A 247 -3.31 -11.69 -13.44
N VAL A 248 -3.65 -11.74 -14.74
CA VAL A 248 -2.82 -11.15 -15.80
C VAL A 248 -2.72 -9.63 -15.62
N LEU A 249 -3.85 -8.95 -15.38
CA LEU A 249 -3.87 -7.50 -15.14
C LEU A 249 -3.07 -7.11 -13.90
N LEU A 250 -3.13 -7.90 -12.82
CA LEU A 250 -2.31 -7.69 -11.62
C LEU A 250 -0.81 -7.79 -11.91
N VAL A 251 -0.39 -8.74 -12.75
CA VAL A 251 1.01 -8.87 -13.17
C VAL A 251 1.43 -7.68 -14.04
N VAL A 252 0.58 -7.24 -14.98
CA VAL A 252 0.83 -6.02 -15.77
C VAL A 252 0.95 -4.78 -14.85
N MET A 253 0.04 -4.66 -13.89
CA MET A 253 0.03 -3.60 -12.88
C MET A 253 1.31 -3.59 -12.03
N LEU A 254 1.81 -4.77 -11.65
CA LEU A 254 3.09 -4.92 -10.94
C LEU A 254 4.26 -4.41 -11.79
N PHE A 255 4.38 -4.85 -13.04
CA PHE A 255 5.46 -4.41 -13.92
C PHE A 255 5.41 -2.90 -14.18
N GLY A 256 4.22 -2.36 -14.44
CA GLY A 256 4.04 -0.92 -14.67
C GLY A 256 4.32 -0.06 -13.42
N SER A 257 4.24 -0.63 -12.22
CA SER A 257 4.63 0.08 -10.99
C SER A 257 6.15 0.22 -10.86
N GLN A 258 6.90 -0.72 -11.45
CA GLN A 258 8.34 -0.92 -11.25
C GLN A 258 8.75 -1.01 -9.77
N SER A 259 7.86 -1.54 -8.91
CA SER A 259 8.16 -1.77 -7.51
C SER A 259 8.99 -3.04 -7.33
N LEU A 260 10.27 -2.89 -6.99
CA LEU A 260 11.17 -4.00 -6.68
C LEU A 260 10.66 -4.79 -5.46
N THR A 261 10.24 -4.09 -4.40
CA THR A 261 9.70 -4.70 -3.18
C THR A 261 8.43 -5.49 -3.48
N GLY A 262 7.59 -5.00 -4.41
CA GLY A 262 6.45 -5.75 -4.94
C GLY A 262 6.85 -7.05 -5.62
N CYS A 263 7.88 -7.03 -6.47
CA CYS A 263 8.36 -8.21 -7.18
C CYS A 263 8.86 -9.29 -6.19
N ILE A 264 9.64 -8.89 -5.20
CA ILE A 264 10.12 -9.78 -4.12
C ILE A 264 8.94 -10.32 -3.31
N GLY A 265 7.98 -9.45 -2.95
CA GLY A 265 6.79 -9.82 -2.20
C GLY A 265 5.93 -10.85 -2.94
N VAL A 266 5.73 -10.69 -4.25
CA VAL A 266 5.01 -11.66 -5.09
C VAL A 266 5.74 -12.99 -5.17
N ALA A 267 7.07 -12.98 -5.35
CA ALA A 267 7.85 -14.20 -5.35
C ALA A 267 7.70 -14.97 -4.02
N ALA A 268 7.83 -14.26 -2.88
CA ALA A 268 7.65 -14.83 -1.56
C ALA A 268 6.22 -15.35 -1.32
N SER A 269 5.19 -14.60 -1.75
CA SER A 269 3.79 -14.99 -1.55
C SER A 269 3.40 -16.19 -2.41
N LEU A 270 3.94 -16.32 -3.62
CA LEU A 270 3.77 -17.49 -4.47
C LEU A 270 4.47 -18.72 -3.89
N VAL A 271 5.68 -18.59 -3.34
CA VAL A 271 6.36 -19.69 -2.63
C VAL A 271 5.54 -20.14 -1.43
N LEU A 272 5.04 -19.21 -0.61
CA LEU A 272 4.19 -19.53 0.53
C LEU A 272 2.89 -20.22 0.07
N PHE A 273 2.27 -19.73 -1.00
CA PHE A 273 1.09 -20.36 -1.60
C PHE A 273 1.36 -21.82 -2.01
N LEU A 274 2.48 -22.09 -2.67
CA LEU A 274 2.89 -23.45 -3.03
C LEU A 274 3.09 -24.33 -1.79
N ILE A 275 3.72 -23.80 -0.73
CA ILE A 275 3.91 -24.51 0.55
C ILE A 275 2.56 -24.85 1.19
N LEU A 276 1.65 -23.89 1.28
CA LEU A 276 0.30 -24.09 1.85
C LEU A 276 -0.52 -25.09 1.04
N MET A 277 -0.20 -25.26 -0.24
CA MET A 277 -0.84 -26.21 -1.14
C MET A 277 -0.24 -27.62 -1.09
N ILE A 278 0.89 -27.86 -0.40
CA ILE A 278 1.53 -29.18 -0.25
C ILE A 278 0.57 -30.29 0.20
N PRO A 279 -0.35 -30.09 1.18
CA PRO A 279 -1.30 -31.13 1.56
C PRO A 279 -2.22 -31.57 0.41
N ASN A 280 -2.52 -30.67 -0.52
CA ASN A 280 -3.33 -30.94 -1.71
C ASN A 280 -2.49 -31.59 -2.84
N MET A 281 -1.17 -31.39 -2.86
CA MET A 281 -0.24 -31.99 -3.83
C MET A 281 -0.25 -33.51 -3.80
N LYS A 282 -0.35 -34.10 -2.60
CA LYS A 282 -0.35 -35.56 -2.41
C LYS A 282 -1.45 -36.29 -3.21
N LYS A 283 -2.56 -35.59 -3.51
CA LYS A 283 -3.69 -36.17 -4.27
C LYS A 283 -3.63 -35.89 -5.76
N LYS A 284 -2.98 -34.81 -6.20
CA LYS A 284 -2.92 -34.36 -7.60
C LYS A 284 -1.65 -33.54 -7.87
N PRO A 285 -0.49 -34.14 -8.16
CA PRO A 285 0.79 -33.42 -8.23
C PRO A 285 0.91 -32.50 -9.46
N LEU A 286 0.37 -32.90 -10.61
CA LEU A 286 0.60 -32.24 -11.90
C LEU A 286 0.26 -30.73 -11.94
N PRO A 287 -0.88 -30.24 -11.40
CA PRO A 287 -1.20 -28.81 -11.38
C PRO A 287 -0.23 -27.98 -10.52
N PHE A 288 0.34 -28.59 -9.48
CA PHE A 288 1.29 -27.91 -8.59
C PHE A 288 2.69 -27.86 -9.20
N VAL A 289 3.08 -28.89 -9.97
CA VAL A 289 4.30 -28.85 -10.77
C VAL A 289 4.19 -27.75 -11.82
N ILE A 290 3.07 -27.67 -12.55
CA ILE A 290 2.83 -26.60 -13.53
C ILE A 290 2.83 -25.23 -12.85
N GLY A 291 2.13 -25.09 -11.72
CA GLY A 291 2.11 -23.85 -10.94
C GLY A 291 3.51 -23.43 -10.46
N GLY A 292 4.30 -24.39 -9.96
CA GLY A 292 5.68 -24.16 -9.54
C GLY A 292 6.58 -23.70 -10.70
N VAL A 293 6.50 -24.38 -11.85
CA VAL A 293 7.24 -23.99 -13.06
C VAL A 293 6.85 -22.58 -13.52
N LEU A 294 5.56 -22.25 -13.53
CA LEU A 294 5.09 -20.90 -13.88
C LEU A 294 5.58 -19.84 -12.87
N CYS A 295 5.60 -20.16 -11.58
CA CYS A 295 6.14 -19.24 -10.56
C CYS A 295 7.63 -19.01 -10.76
N VAL A 296 8.41 -20.07 -11.02
CA VAL A 296 9.85 -19.96 -11.30
C VAL A 296 10.08 -19.15 -12.58
N ALA A 297 9.32 -19.41 -13.64
CA ALA A 297 9.41 -18.65 -14.89
C ALA A 297 9.09 -17.17 -14.67
N LEU A 298 8.02 -16.85 -13.93
CA LEU A 298 7.68 -15.48 -13.57
C LEU A 298 8.79 -14.81 -12.76
N CYS A 299 9.35 -15.51 -11.76
CA CYS A 299 10.48 -14.99 -10.97
C CYS A 299 11.71 -14.73 -11.85
N ALA A 300 12.03 -15.64 -12.78
CA ALA A 300 13.14 -15.47 -13.71
C ALA A 300 12.92 -14.25 -14.63
N VAL A 301 11.71 -14.05 -15.15
CA VAL A 301 11.35 -12.87 -15.95
C VAL A 301 11.48 -11.59 -15.11
N LEU A 302 11.01 -11.59 -13.86
CA LEU A 302 11.13 -10.45 -12.96
C LEU A 302 12.59 -10.08 -12.70
N VAL A 303 13.45 -11.07 -12.40
CA VAL A 303 14.88 -10.86 -12.18
C VAL A 303 15.56 -10.34 -13.45
N TYR A 304 15.21 -10.89 -14.61
CA TYR A 304 15.76 -10.45 -15.89
C TYR A 304 15.38 -9.00 -16.20
N GLN A 305 14.10 -8.65 -16.07
CA GLN A 305 13.58 -7.32 -16.38
C GLN A 305 14.16 -6.25 -15.44
N TYR A 306 14.35 -6.57 -14.16
CA TYR A 306 14.86 -5.65 -13.14
C TYR A 306 16.30 -5.96 -12.73
N ARG A 307 17.10 -6.52 -13.63
CA ARG A 307 18.47 -6.97 -13.34
C ARG A 307 19.34 -5.93 -12.61
N PRO A 308 19.42 -4.65 -13.03
CA PRO A 308 20.26 -3.66 -12.34
C PRO A 308 19.81 -3.41 -10.90
N LEU A 309 18.50 -3.40 -10.66
CA LEU A 309 17.90 -3.21 -9.34
C LEU A 309 18.12 -4.43 -8.43
N PHE A 310 18.00 -5.64 -8.97
CA PHE A 310 18.32 -6.87 -8.25
C PHE A 310 19.81 -6.96 -7.92
N GLU A 311 20.69 -6.61 -8.86
CA GLU A 311 22.13 -6.55 -8.63
C GLU A 311 22.47 -5.53 -7.54
N TYR A 312 21.87 -4.34 -7.55
CA TYR A 312 22.01 -3.36 -6.47
C TYR A 312 21.54 -3.91 -5.12
N GLY A 313 20.35 -4.52 -5.07
CA GLY A 313 19.80 -5.08 -3.83
C GLY A 313 20.66 -6.20 -3.24
N ILE A 314 21.12 -7.13 -4.08
CA ILE A 314 22.05 -8.20 -3.69
C ILE A 314 23.38 -7.61 -3.23
N ASN A 315 23.93 -6.65 -3.97
CA ASN A 315 25.18 -5.98 -3.60
C ASN A 315 25.06 -5.33 -2.22
N LYS A 316 23.98 -4.61 -1.93
CA LYS A 316 23.73 -3.97 -0.63
C LYS A 316 23.65 -4.97 0.54
N ILE A 317 23.13 -6.18 0.30
CA ILE A 317 23.02 -7.23 1.34
C ILE A 317 24.38 -7.88 1.62
N PHE A 318 25.15 -8.21 0.58
CA PHE A 318 26.41 -8.95 0.71
C PHE A 318 27.65 -8.06 0.84
N HIS A 319 27.56 -6.82 0.39
CA HIS A 319 28.58 -5.78 0.48
C HIS A 319 27.96 -4.53 1.09
N PRO A 320 27.52 -4.58 2.36
CA PRO A 320 27.00 -3.41 3.04
C PRO A 320 28.12 -2.35 3.10
N ALA A 321 28.02 -1.34 2.25
CA ALA A 321 28.85 -0.16 2.39
C ALA A 321 28.46 0.54 3.69
N ALA A 322 29.45 0.93 4.49
CA ALA A 322 29.21 1.79 5.65
C ALA A 322 28.48 3.05 5.15
N ASN A 323 27.31 3.35 5.74
CA ASN A 323 26.55 4.53 5.37
C ASN A 323 27.23 5.77 5.98
N ASN A 324 28.27 6.26 5.29
CA ASN A 324 29.05 7.41 5.73
C ASN A 324 28.34 8.75 5.42
N GLN A 325 27.09 8.72 4.94
CA GLN A 325 26.31 9.92 4.59
C GLN A 325 25.56 10.53 5.78
N VAL A 326 25.84 10.08 7.01
CA VAL A 326 25.23 10.66 8.21
C VAL A 326 25.89 12.00 8.48
N ILE A 327 25.09 13.07 8.42
CA ILE A 327 25.55 14.41 8.76
C ILE A 327 25.59 14.54 10.28
N ARG A 328 26.78 14.80 10.82
CA ARG A 328 27.02 15.04 12.25
C ARG A 328 26.70 16.48 12.64
N SER A 329 27.05 17.45 11.81
CA SER A 329 26.71 18.86 12.03
C SER A 329 26.62 19.64 10.72
N MET A 330 25.86 20.73 10.75
CA MET A 330 25.82 21.74 9.69
C MET A 330 26.00 23.11 10.35
N GLU A 331 27.09 23.80 10.01
CA GLU A 331 27.43 25.09 10.60
C GLU A 331 27.57 26.14 9.50
N GLY A 332 26.82 27.23 9.61
CA GLY A 332 27.00 28.39 8.75
C GLY A 332 28.13 29.27 9.27
N LYS A 333 29.21 29.44 8.51
CA LYS A 333 30.32 30.34 8.86
C LYS A 333 30.80 31.10 7.62
N ASP A 334 30.84 32.43 7.71
CA ASP A 334 31.38 33.32 6.69
C ASP A 334 30.84 33.06 5.26
N GLY A 335 29.52 32.86 5.14
CA GLY A 335 28.87 32.60 3.85
C GLY A 335 29.08 31.19 3.28
N THR A 336 29.66 30.28 4.08
CA THR A 336 29.86 28.87 3.75
C THR A 336 29.06 27.99 4.72
N LEU A 337 28.33 27.03 4.20
CA LEU A 337 27.71 25.97 5.00
C LEU A 337 28.69 24.81 5.12
N ILE A 338 29.22 24.57 6.31
CA ILE A 338 30.14 23.48 6.59
C ILE A 338 29.34 22.29 7.07
N ILE A 339 29.31 21.22 6.28
CA ILE A 339 28.63 19.96 6.58
C ILE A 339 29.69 18.96 7.04
N THR A 340 29.66 18.58 8.31
CA THR A 340 30.56 17.55 8.84
C THR A 340 29.82 16.23 8.88
N MET A 341 30.37 15.21 8.23
CA MET A 341 29.87 13.84 8.23
C MET A 341 30.35 13.11 9.49
N ASP A 342 29.68 12.02 9.87
CA ASP A 342 29.97 11.27 11.10
C ASP A 342 31.35 10.59 11.09
N ASN A 343 31.84 10.25 9.89
CA ASN A 343 33.21 9.74 9.70
C ASN A 343 34.29 10.84 9.76
N GLY A 344 33.92 12.10 9.98
CA GLY A 344 34.82 13.26 10.04
C GLY A 344 35.06 13.96 8.71
N ASP A 345 34.48 13.47 7.60
CA ASP A 345 34.58 14.15 6.30
C ASP A 345 33.85 15.50 6.35
N ILE A 346 34.43 16.52 5.73
CA ILE A 346 33.86 17.87 5.71
C ILE A 346 33.51 18.23 4.26
N LEU A 347 32.28 18.70 4.06
CA LEU A 347 31.79 19.26 2.81
C LEU A 347 31.39 20.71 3.02
N ASN A 348 32.08 21.63 2.37
CA ASN A 348 31.83 23.05 2.42
C ASN A 348 30.96 23.45 1.22
N LEU A 349 29.74 23.89 1.48
CA LEU A 349 28.81 24.40 0.48
C LEU A 349 28.87 25.93 0.46
N LYS A 350 29.25 26.51 -0.67
CA LYS A 350 29.17 27.96 -0.91
C LYS A 350 28.08 28.27 -1.91
N VAL A 351 27.37 29.37 -1.67
CA VAL A 351 26.41 29.91 -2.63
C VAL A 351 26.99 31.19 -3.22
N ASN A 352 27.28 31.15 -4.51
CA ASN A 352 27.68 32.32 -5.27
C ASN A 352 26.47 32.84 -6.05
N ILE A 353 26.11 34.11 -5.82
CA ILE A 353 25.05 34.78 -6.55
C ILE A 353 25.71 35.61 -7.65
N ALA A 354 25.54 35.19 -8.90
CA ALA A 354 26.03 35.92 -10.07
C ALA A 354 24.87 36.06 -11.07
N GLU A 355 24.63 37.26 -11.57
CA GLU A 355 23.60 37.55 -12.59
C GLU A 355 22.16 37.11 -12.24
N GLY A 356 21.85 36.98 -10.94
CA GLY A 356 20.53 36.53 -10.46
C GLY A 356 20.37 35.00 -10.39
N GLU A 357 21.41 34.24 -10.77
CA GLU A 357 21.45 32.79 -10.62
C GLU A 357 22.17 32.40 -9.32
N TYR A 358 21.61 31.43 -8.59
CA TYR A 358 22.24 30.82 -7.44
C TYR A 358 23.14 29.68 -7.92
N ARG A 359 24.45 29.81 -7.74
CA ARG A 359 25.42 28.75 -8.03
C ARG A 359 25.93 28.15 -6.74
N TYR A 360 25.71 26.85 -6.58
CA TYR A 360 26.17 26.09 -5.42
C TYR A 360 27.48 25.39 -5.76
N GLU A 361 28.51 25.63 -4.95
CA GLU A 361 29.80 24.98 -5.05
C GLU A 361 30.00 24.13 -3.79
N ALA A 362 30.25 22.83 -3.96
CA ALA A 362 30.62 21.95 -2.87
C ALA A 362 32.12 21.68 -2.93
N THR A 363 32.83 21.82 -1.81
CA THR A 363 34.27 21.50 -1.72
C THR A 363 34.53 20.59 -0.54
N ASP A 364 35.37 19.57 -0.71
CA ASP A 364 35.79 18.73 0.41
C ASP A 364 36.88 19.40 1.28
N ALA A 365 37.28 18.74 2.36
CA ALA A 365 38.36 19.18 3.24
C ALA A 365 39.72 19.31 2.52
N ALA A 366 39.93 18.61 1.41
CA ALA A 366 41.13 18.67 0.58
C ALA A 366 41.07 19.77 -0.49
N GLY A 367 39.96 20.52 -0.56
CA GLY A 367 39.76 21.59 -1.54
C GLY A 367 39.34 21.09 -2.93
N LYS A 368 38.95 19.82 -3.07
CA LYS A 368 38.40 19.30 -4.32
C LYS A 368 36.98 19.81 -4.47
N THR A 369 36.73 20.51 -5.58
CA THR A 369 35.40 21.02 -5.93
C THR A 369 34.55 19.95 -6.61
N TYR A 370 33.28 19.90 -6.23
CA TYR A 370 32.22 19.11 -6.83
C TYR A 370 31.20 20.11 -7.38
N ASN A 371 31.01 20.11 -8.70
CA ASN A 371 29.93 20.86 -9.31
C ASN A 371 28.62 20.16 -8.93
N LEU A 372 27.75 20.86 -8.22
CA LEU A 372 26.41 20.37 -7.87
C LEU A 372 25.42 20.48 -9.05
N TYR A 373 25.90 21.01 -10.17
CA TYR A 373 25.21 21.10 -11.44
C TYR A 373 26.01 20.32 -12.49
N GLU A 374 25.65 19.06 -12.68
CA GLU A 374 25.76 18.36 -13.96
C GLU A 374 24.38 17.71 -14.21
N ASP A 375 23.94 17.75 -15.46
CA ASP A 375 22.59 17.50 -15.97
C ASP A 375 21.77 16.34 -15.37
#